data_AF-A0A2E8DA08-F1
#
_entry.id   AF-A0A2E8DA08-F1
#
_cell.length_a   1.000
_cell.length_b   1.000
_cell.length_c   1.000
_cell.angle_alpha   90.00
_cell.angle_beta   90.00
_cell.angle_gamma   90.00
#
_symmetry.space_group_name_H-M   'P 1'
#
loop_
_entity.id
_entity.type
_entity.pdbx_description
1 polymer ?
#
loop_
_entity_poly.entity_id
_entity_poly.type
_entity_poly.pdbx_seq_one_letter_code
_entity_poly.pdbx_strand_id
1 'polypeptide(L)'
;MTIVGYACIAVAVLWILFKAQLAYKSEGGRMVVTVYDAAVYPPLLIVFGLYWVLLSLEINWSIWLYVLLFLVLVAAVAGVIKLAEEFGERRL
;
A
#
# COMPACT_ATOMS: atom_id res chain seq x y z
N MET A 1 14.06 -13.88 10.94
CA MET A 1 12.80 -13.11 10.88
C MET A 1 12.80 -12.04 9.79
N THR A 2 13.98 -11.64 9.27
CA THR A 2 14.17 -10.85 8.03
C THR A 2 13.30 -11.29 6.85
N ILE A 3 13.29 -12.59 6.53
CA ILE A 3 12.56 -13.15 5.37
C ILE A 3 11.05 -12.86 5.45
N VAL A 4 10.47 -12.93 6.65
CA VAL A 4 9.04 -12.65 6.88
C VAL A 4 8.76 -11.18 6.59
N GLY A 5 9.63 -10.27 7.04
CA GLY A 5 9.50 -8.84 6.76
C GLY A 5 9.55 -8.51 5.27
N TYR A 6 10.49 -9.10 4.53
CA TYR A 6 10.56 -8.94 3.07
C TYR A 6 9.35 -9.54 2.35
N ALA A 7 8.86 -10.70 2.80
CA ALA A 7 7.66 -11.32 2.24
C ALA A 7 6.43 -10.42 2.45
N CYS A 8 6.25 -9.84 3.64
CA CYS A 8 5.17 -8.89 3.93
C CYS A 8 5.20 -7.67 3.00
N ILE A 9 6.39 -7.08 2.79
CA ILE A 9 6.57 -5.93 1.90
C ILE A 9 6.23 -6.33 0.45
N ALA A 10 6.73 -7.47 -0.03
CA ALA A 10 6.46 -7.95 -1.39
C ALA A 10 4.96 -8.19 -1.63
N VAL A 11 4.28 -8.85 -0.69
CA VAL A 11 2.83 -9.11 -0.77
C VAL A 11 2.04 -7.79 -0.79
N ALA A 12 2.42 -6.82 0.05
CA ALA A 12 1.77 -5.52 0.07
C ALA A 12 1.92 -4.76 -1.26
N VAL A 13 3.12 -4.76 -1.85
CA VAL A 13 3.36 -4.11 -3.15
C VAL A 13 2.56 -4.79 -4.25
N LEU A 14 2.55 -6.11 -4.32
CA LEU A 14 1.74 -6.87 -5.28
C LEU A 14 0.25 -6.58 -5.14
N TRP A 15 -0.24 -6.45 -3.90
CA TRP A 15 -1.64 -6.12 -3.62
C TRP A 15 -2.02 -4.72 -4.10
N ILE A 16 -1.15 -3.72 -3.87
CA ILE A 16 -1.35 -2.34 -4.35
C ILE A 16 -1.46 -2.34 -5.87
N LEU A 17 -0.53 -3.00 -6.57
CA LEU A 17 -0.53 -3.06 -8.04
C LEU A 17 -1.78 -3.76 -8.58
N PHE A 18 -2.18 -4.87 -7.97
CA PHE A 18 -3.40 -5.59 -8.35
C PHE A 18 -4.65 -4.71 -8.21
N LYS A 19 -4.77 -3.97 -7.10
CA LYS A 19 -5.90 -3.07 -6.85
C LYS A 19 -5.89 -1.84 -7.74
N ALA A 20 -4.71 -1.27 -8.04
CA ALA A 20 -4.58 -0.19 -9.01
C ALA A 20 -4.99 -0.63 -10.42
N GLN A 21 -4.64 -1.86 -10.83
CA GLN A 21 -5.08 -2.41 -12.12
C GLN A 21 -6.59 -2.63 -12.18
N LEU A 22 -7.20 -3.08 -11.07
CA LEU A 22 -8.65 -3.20 -10.97
C LEU A 22 -9.35 -1.83 -11.07
N ALA A 23 -8.83 -0.83 -10.36
CA ALA A 23 -9.33 0.55 -10.44
C ALA A 23 -9.24 1.11 -11.86
N TYR A 24 -8.13 0.86 -12.57
CA TYR A 24 -7.96 1.27 -13.96
C TYR A 24 -8.98 0.63 -14.93
N LYS A 25 -9.50 -0.56 -14.61
CA LYS A 25 -10.49 -1.28 -15.42
C LYS A 25 -11.93 -1.08 -14.94
N SER A 26 -12.14 -0.28 -13.89
CA SER A 26 -13.44 -0.09 -13.26
C SER A 26 -14.30 0.88 -14.09
N GLU A 27 -15.42 0.40 -14.62
CA GLU A 27 -16.47 1.25 -15.16
C GLU A 27 -17.27 1.90 -14.01
N GLY A 28 -17.05 3.20 -13.76
CA GLY A 28 -18.03 4.11 -13.15
C GLY A 28 -18.60 3.74 -11.77
N GLY A 29 -17.75 3.62 -10.74
CA GLY A 29 -18.19 3.83 -9.34
C GLY A 29 -18.59 2.59 -8.51
N ARG A 30 -18.56 1.37 -9.05
CA ARG A 30 -18.82 0.14 -8.24
C ARG A 30 -17.61 -0.41 -7.47
N MET A 31 -16.38 0.03 -7.77
CA MET A 31 -15.15 -0.44 -7.10
C MET A 31 -14.65 0.44 -5.94
N VAL A 32 -15.29 1.58 -5.69
CA VAL A 32 -14.82 2.60 -4.74
C VAL A 32 -14.60 2.03 -3.33
N VAL A 33 -15.50 1.17 -2.83
CA VAL A 33 -15.39 0.58 -1.48
C VAL A 33 -14.24 -0.43 -1.37
N THR A 34 -14.02 -1.24 -2.41
CA THR A 34 -12.95 -2.26 -2.46
C THR A 34 -11.56 -1.67 -2.65
N VAL A 35 -11.49 -0.40 -3.04
CA VAL A 35 -10.28 0.40 -3.26
C VAL A 35 -9.79 1.05 -1.96
N TYR A 36 -10.69 1.50 -1.07
CA TYR A 36 -10.30 2.06 0.23
C TYR A 36 -9.60 1.04 1.14
N ASP A 37 -9.98 -0.24 1.05
CA ASP A 37 -9.31 -1.35 1.74
C ASP A 37 -7.82 -1.45 1.36
N ALA A 38 -7.53 -1.19 0.08
CA ALA A 38 -6.17 -1.18 -0.46
C ALA A 38 -5.34 0.04 -0.03
N ALA A 39 -5.97 1.10 0.48
CA ALA A 39 -5.27 2.29 0.96
C ALA A 39 -4.71 2.12 2.38
N VAL A 40 -5.18 1.13 3.15
CA VAL A 40 -4.85 0.99 4.58
C VAL A 40 -4.07 -0.29 4.87
N TYR A 41 -4.53 -1.44 4.39
CA TYR A 41 -3.90 -2.73 4.71
C TYR A 41 -2.49 -2.90 4.13
N PRO A 42 -2.22 -2.57 2.85
CA PRO A 42 -0.88 -2.70 2.30
C PRO A 42 0.15 -1.78 2.97
N PRO A 43 -0.13 -0.48 3.22
CA PRO A 43 0.76 0.36 4.02
C PRO A 43 1.05 -0.21 5.42
N LEU A 44 0.04 -0.78 6.08
CA LEU A 44 0.21 -1.37 7.40
C LEU A 44 1.13 -2.60 7.36
N LEU A 45 0.97 -3.45 6.34
CA LEU A 45 1.86 -4.59 6.07
C LEU A 45 3.30 -4.17 5.74
N ILE A 46 3.49 -3.08 4.99
CA ILE A 46 4.82 -2.52 4.70
C ILE A 46 5.49 -2.05 5.98
N VAL A 47 4.77 -1.30 6.83
CA VAL A 47 5.30 -0.77 8.09
C VAL A 47 5.65 -1.91 9.06
N PHE A 48 4.79 -2.92 9.16
CA PHE A 48 5.05 -4.10 9.97
C PHE A 48 6.24 -4.92 9.43
N GLY A 49 6.30 -5.13 8.12
CA GLY A 49 7.42 -5.81 7.48
C GLY A 49 8.74 -5.07 7.68
N LEU A 50 8.72 -3.74 7.56
CA LEU A 50 9.87 -2.88 7.79
C LEU A 50 10.35 -2.94 9.24
N TYR A 51 9.43 -2.92 10.21
CA TYR A 51 9.77 -3.08 11.64
C TYR A 51 10.55 -4.37 11.87
N TRP A 52 10.08 -5.49 11.33
CA TRP A 52 10.77 -6.78 11.46
C TRP A 52 12.14 -6.82 10.78
N VAL A 53 12.28 -6.18 9.60
CA VAL A 53 13.56 -6.07 8.91
C VAL A 53 14.54 -5.21 9.73
N LEU A 54 14.11 -4.03 10.20
CA LEU A 54 14.96 -3.12 10.97
C LEU A 54 15.37 -3.73 12.32
N LEU A 55 14.44 -4.39 13.01
CA LEU A 55 14.73 -5.12 14.26
C LEU A 55 15.82 -6.18 14.05
N SER A 56 15.77 -6.91 12.93
CA SER A 56 16.78 -7.92 12.61
C SER A 56 18.13 -7.37 12.16
N LEU A 57 18.20 -6.08 11.82
CA LEU A 57 19.43 -5.34 11.51
C LEU A 57 19.93 -4.56 12.74
N GLU A 58 19.31 -4.74 13.91
CA GLU A 58 19.60 -4.00 15.15
C GLU A 58 19.43 -2.47 15.01
N ILE A 59 18.63 -2.04 14.03
CA ILE A 59 18.31 -0.63 13.80
C ILE A 59 17.01 -0.30 14.51
N ASN A 60 17.10 0.51 15.56
CA ASN A 60 15.92 0.97 16.30
C ASN A 60 15.48 2.34 15.84
N TRP A 61 14.37 2.38 15.11
CA TRP A 61 13.68 3.64 14.78
C TRP A 61 12.70 4.02 15.88
N SER A 62 12.52 5.33 16.07
CA SER A 62 11.45 5.86 16.90
C SER A 62 10.10 5.43 16.34
N ILE A 63 9.14 5.09 17.22
CA ILE A 63 7.80 4.68 16.82
C ILE A 63 7.10 5.72 15.93
N TRP A 64 7.41 6.99 16.15
CA TRP A 64 6.90 8.12 15.36
C TRP A 64 7.34 8.08 13.88
N LEU A 65 8.51 7.50 13.57
CA LEU A 65 8.96 7.34 12.19
C LEU A 65 8.09 6.32 11.46
N TYR A 66 7.69 5.23 12.13
CA TYR A 66 6.78 4.24 11.56
C TYR A 66 5.38 4.80 11.36
N VAL A 67 4.89 5.60 12.31
CA VAL A 67 3.60 6.31 12.18
C VAL A 67 3.62 7.29 11.01
N LEU A 68 4.69 8.09 10.89
CA LEU A 68 4.83 9.04 9.79
C LEU A 68 4.93 8.34 8.44
N LEU A 69 5.71 7.25 8.36
CA LEU A 69 5.80 6.42 7.17
C LEU A 69 4.44 5.83 6.77
N PHE A 70 3.68 5.31 7.74
CA PHE A 70 2.33 4.81 7.51
C PHE A 70 1.42 5.87 6.87
N LEU A 71 1.37 7.07 7.46
CA LEU A 71 0.53 8.16 6.94
C LEU A 71 0.92 8.57 5.52
N VAL A 72 2.22 8.66 5.24
CA VAL A 72 2.73 8.98 3.90
C VAL A 72 2.34 7.87 2.90
N LEU A 73 2.49 6.60 3.28
CA LEU A 73 2.15 5.47 2.42
C LEU A 73 0.65 5.39 2.13
N VAL A 74 -0.21 5.64 3.12
CA VAL A 74 -1.67 5.68 2.92
C VAL A 74 -2.03 6.74 1.88
N ALA A 75 -1.51 7.97 2.04
CA ALA A 75 -1.76 9.05 1.08
C ALA A 75 -1.21 8.73 -0.31
N ALA A 76 0.00 8.18 -0.40
CA ALA A 76 0.61 7.79 -1.67
C ALA A 76 -0.20 6.70 -2.39
N VAL A 77 -0.60 5.64 -1.68
CA VAL A 77 -1.38 4.53 -2.26
C VAL A 77 -2.76 5.01 -2.68
N ALA A 78 -3.44 5.82 -1.88
CA ALA A 78 -4.71 6.44 -2.25
C ALA A 78 -4.57 7.31 -3.52
N GLY A 79 -3.49 8.09 -3.62
CA GLY A 79 -3.18 8.89 -4.80
C GLY A 79 -2.95 8.02 -6.04
N VAL A 80 -2.17 6.95 -5.94
CA VAL A 80 -1.92 6.00 -7.05
C VAL A 80 -3.21 5.37 -7.54
N ILE A 81 -4.08 4.93 -6.63
CA ILE A 81 -5.34 4.30 -7.03
C ILE A 81 -6.27 5.31 -7.69
N LYS A 82 -6.38 6.53 -7.15
CA LYS A 82 -7.19 7.59 -7.75
C LYS A 82 -6.70 7.97 -9.16
N LEU A 83 -5.38 8.09 -9.35
CA LEU A 83 -4.81 8.31 -10.67
C LEU A 83 -5.15 7.17 -11.62
N ALA A 84 -5.04 5.92 -11.18
CA ALA A 84 -5.38 4.76 -11.98
C ALA A 84 -6.86 4.78 -12.43
N GLU A 85 -7.77 5.17 -11.55
CA GLU A 85 -9.20 5.38 -11.86
C GLU A 85 -9.39 6.50 -12.90
N GLU A 86 -8.81 7.68 -12.69
CA GLU A 86 -8.89 8.82 -13.63
C GLU A 86 -8.36 8.46 -15.04
N PHE A 87 -7.29 7.68 -15.13
CA PHE A 87 -6.75 7.20 -16.41
C PHE A 87 -7.64 6.13 -17.07
N GLY A 88 -8.31 5.30 -16.28
CA GLY A 88 -9.29 4.32 -16.75
C GLY A 88 -10.52 4.99 -17.34
N GLU A 89 -11.10 5.96 -16.63
CA GLU A 89 -12.28 6.70 -17.06
C GLU A 89 -12.05 7.49 -18.35
N ARG A 90 -10.85 8.07 -18.55
CA ARG A 90 -10.51 8.81 -19.79
C ARG A 90 -10.37 7.93 -21.04
N ARG A 91 -10.31 6.60 -20.89
CA ARG A 91 -10.18 5.66 -22.02
C ARG A 91 -11.50 5.05 -22.47
N LEU A 92 -12.55 5.14 -21.67
CA LEU A 92 -13.91 4.69 -21.98
C LEU A 92 -14.71 5.83 -22.61
#